data_AF-A0A846YUV1-F1
#
_entry.id   AF-A0A846YUV1-F1
#
_cell.length_a   1.000
_cell.length_b   1.000
_cell.length_c   1.000
_cell.angle_alpha   90.00
_cell.angle_beta   90.00
_cell.angle_gamma   90.00
#
_symmetry.space_group_name_H-M   'P 1'
#
loop_
_entity.id
_entity.type
_entity.pdbx_description
1 polymer ?
#
loop_
_entity_poly.entity_id
_entity_poly.type
_entity_poly.pdbx_seq_one_letter_code
_entity_poly.pdbx_strand_id
1 'polypeptide(L)'
;MNGNSPDDGLAANRALWDARAQAPYGGGEPQREVVANTYADPDLSMTAQEVVQYPHSVGEIVTAAAGSGLIIDRLGEHTEAEFPGSRILPEGPDGTRRFPFGDTYLPILYSLRARSPRAATA
;
A
#
# COMPACT_ATOMS: atom_id res chain seq x y z
N MET A 1 3.39 35.17 -2.23
CA MET A 1 3.76 34.14 -3.23
C MET A 1 4.46 33.05 -2.44
N ASN A 2 3.75 31.98 -2.12
CA ASN A 2 4.27 30.93 -1.25
C ASN A 2 5.03 29.96 -2.16
N GLY A 3 6.36 30.05 -2.11
CA GLY A 3 7.27 29.26 -2.94
C GLY A 3 7.40 27.83 -2.45
N ASN A 4 6.39 27.00 -2.71
CA ASN A 4 6.58 25.56 -2.80
C ASN A 4 6.64 25.23 -4.28
N SER A 5 7.85 25.00 -4.81
CA SER A 5 7.99 24.50 -6.18
C SER A 5 7.42 23.08 -6.24
N PRO A 6 6.74 22.66 -7.31
CA PRO A 6 6.34 21.26 -7.52
C PRO A 6 7.49 20.27 -7.32
N ASP A 7 8.71 20.72 -7.61
CA ASP A 7 9.96 19.98 -7.48
C ASP A 7 10.34 19.69 -6.01
N ASP A 8 9.96 20.56 -5.07
CA ASP A 8 10.25 20.39 -3.63
C ASP A 8 9.46 19.22 -3.04
N GLY A 9 8.23 18.99 -3.54
CA GLY A 9 7.40 17.84 -3.18
C GLY A 9 7.93 16.53 -3.75
N LEU A 10 8.50 16.55 -4.96
CA LEU A 10 9.08 15.38 -5.60
C LEU A 10 10.39 14.93 -4.91
N ALA A 11 11.24 15.88 -4.51
CA ALA A 11 12.49 15.62 -3.80
C ALA A 11 12.24 15.10 -2.37
N ALA A 12 11.29 15.71 -1.63
CA ALA A 12 10.89 15.22 -0.31
C ALA A 12 10.28 13.80 -0.38
N ASN A 13 9.53 13.52 -1.45
CA ASN A 13 9.03 12.18 -1.71
C ASN A 13 10.18 11.19 -1.98
N ARG A 14 11.30 11.58 -2.62
CA ARG A 14 12.43 10.68 -2.90
C ARG A 14 13.11 10.08 -1.67
N ALA A 15 13.32 10.86 -0.61
CA ALA A 15 13.89 10.32 0.62
C ALA A 15 12.93 9.32 1.31
N LEU A 16 11.63 9.63 1.33
CA LEU A 16 10.59 8.71 1.79
C LEU A 16 10.51 7.44 0.93
N TRP A 17 10.74 7.58 -0.38
CA TRP A 17 10.79 6.47 -1.33
C TRP A 17 11.95 5.53 -1.06
N ASP A 18 13.16 6.07 -0.98
CA ASP A 18 14.35 5.26 -0.76
C ASP A 18 14.26 4.52 0.59
N ALA A 19 13.69 5.16 1.62
CA ALA A 19 13.42 4.53 2.91
C ALA A 19 12.39 3.39 2.81
N ARG A 20 11.28 3.59 2.09
CA ARG A 20 10.25 2.53 1.92
C ARG A 20 10.69 1.41 0.99
N ALA A 21 11.50 1.68 -0.02
CA ALA A 21 12.09 0.66 -0.88
C ALA A 21 13.08 -0.25 -0.13
N GLN A 22 13.66 0.26 0.97
CA GLN A 22 14.52 -0.50 1.87
C GLN A 22 13.75 -1.22 2.98
N ALA A 23 12.48 -0.86 3.21
CA ALA A 23 11.65 -1.52 4.22
C ALA A 23 11.37 -2.98 3.80
N PRO A 24 11.38 -3.93 4.75
CA PRO A 24 11.01 -5.31 4.47
C PRO A 24 9.65 -5.40 3.78
N TYR A 25 9.63 -5.96 2.56
CA TYR A 25 8.41 -6.17 1.77
C TYR A 25 7.44 -7.19 2.40
N GLY A 26 7.96 -8.12 3.19
CA GLY A 26 7.19 -9.17 3.85
C GLY A 26 7.94 -9.69 5.08
N GLY A 27 7.59 -10.90 5.51
CA GLY A 27 8.19 -11.55 6.68
C GLY A 27 7.40 -11.35 7.98
N GLY A 28 6.38 -10.49 8.00
CA GLY A 28 5.46 -10.36 9.13
C GLY A 28 6.07 -9.79 10.42
N GLU A 29 7.31 -9.31 10.38
CA GLU A 29 7.95 -8.69 11.54
C GLU A 29 7.31 -7.33 11.85
N PRO A 30 7.16 -6.95 13.13
CA PRO A 30 6.52 -5.70 13.52
C PRO A 30 7.36 -4.49 13.07
N GLN A 31 6.74 -3.61 12.28
CA GLN A 31 7.27 -2.30 11.93
C GLN A 31 6.57 -1.23 12.75
N ARG A 32 7.35 -0.34 13.37
CA ARG A 32 6.86 0.69 14.29
C ARG A 32 7.10 2.07 13.71
N GLU A 33 6.07 2.91 13.72
CA GLU A 33 6.13 4.30 13.29
C GLU A 33 5.42 5.18 14.31
N VAL A 34 5.95 6.36 14.60
CA VAL A 34 5.24 7.36 15.40
C VAL A 34 4.55 8.33 14.46
N VAL A 35 3.22 8.39 14.51
CA VAL A 35 2.41 9.26 13.66
C VAL A 35 1.68 10.30 14.50
N ALA A 36 1.51 11.50 13.95
CA ALA A 36 0.78 12.61 14.58
C ALA A 36 -0.37 13.12 13.71
N ASN A 37 -0.76 12.35 12.70
CA ASN A 37 -1.82 12.63 11.75
C ASN A 37 -2.51 11.32 11.33
N THR A 38 -3.62 11.44 10.61
CA THR A 38 -4.34 10.29 10.07
C THR A 38 -4.55 10.44 8.57
N TYR A 39 -4.67 9.33 7.86
CA TYR A 39 -4.98 9.34 6.43
C TYR A 39 -6.40 9.87 6.15
N ALA A 40 -7.30 9.81 7.14
CA ALA A 40 -8.70 10.21 6.98
C ALA A 40 -8.88 11.74 6.91
N ASP A 41 -7.97 12.47 7.55
CA ASP A 41 -7.94 13.94 7.56
C ASP A 41 -6.47 14.37 7.72
N PRO A 42 -5.80 14.81 6.64
CA PRO A 42 -4.39 15.17 6.69
C PRO A 42 -4.12 16.47 7.47
N ASP A 43 -5.15 17.30 7.71
CA ASP A 43 -5.06 18.54 8.45
C ASP A 43 -5.35 18.34 9.96
N LEU A 44 -5.88 17.16 10.32
CA LEU A 44 -6.09 16.78 11.70
C LEU A 44 -4.76 16.46 12.39
N SER A 45 -4.30 17.37 13.24
CA SER A 45 -3.22 17.12 14.18
C SER A 45 -3.72 16.27 15.34
N MET A 46 -3.05 15.14 15.57
CA MET A 46 -3.33 14.23 16.68
C MET A 46 -2.16 14.25 17.67
N THR A 47 -2.42 13.90 18.93
CA THR A 47 -1.33 13.53 19.86
C THR A 47 -0.51 12.42 19.22
N ALA A 48 0.81 12.52 19.23
CA ALA A 48 1.68 11.50 18.61
C ALA A 48 1.42 10.12 19.23
N GLN A 49 1.19 9.11 18.38
CA GLN A 49 0.92 7.73 18.79
C GLN A 49 1.82 6.77 18.03
N GLU A 50 2.17 5.65 18.67
CA GLU A 50 2.85 4.55 17.99
C GLU A 50 1.84 3.74 17.18
N VAL A 51 2.15 3.51 15.90
CA VAL A 51 1.47 2.59 15.01
C VAL A 51 2.38 1.40 14.76
N VAL A 52 1.83 0.20 14.90
CA VAL A 52 2.53 -1.05 14.59
C VAL A 52 1.89 -1.69 13.37
N GLN A 53 2.70 -2.01 12.36
CA GLN A 53 2.30 -2.63 11.11
C GLN A 53 3.01 -3.97 10.95
N TYR A 54 2.36 -4.92 10.29
CA TYR A 54 2.88 -6.27 10.06
C TYR A 54 2.82 -6.56 8.55
N PRO A 55 3.84 -6.15 7.78
CA PRO A 55 3.82 -6.33 6.35
C PRO A 55 3.98 -7.80 5.98
N HIS A 56 3.08 -8.26 5.12
CA HIS A 56 3.16 -9.54 4.46
C HIS A 56 3.16 -9.31 2.96
N SER A 57 4.07 -10.01 2.28
CA SER A 57 4.10 -10.06 0.83
C SER A 57 2.84 -10.69 0.27
N VAL A 58 2.53 -10.38 -0.99
CA VAL A 58 1.41 -11.02 -1.71
C VAL A 58 1.60 -12.55 -1.74
N GLY A 59 2.85 -13.00 -1.93
CA GLY A 59 3.19 -14.43 -1.92
C GLY A 59 2.87 -15.12 -0.59
N GLU A 60 3.20 -14.50 0.55
CA GLU A 60 2.86 -15.02 1.88
C GLU A 60 1.35 -15.12 2.07
N ILE A 61 0.60 -14.09 1.68
CA ILE A 61 -0.86 -14.05 1.85
C ILE A 61 -1.53 -15.12 0.99
N VAL A 62 -1.15 -15.24 -0.28
CA VAL A 62 -1.69 -16.26 -1.19
C VAL A 62 -1.33 -17.67 -0.71
N THR A 63 -0.09 -17.87 -0.25
CA THR A 63 0.37 -19.17 0.26
C THR A 63 -0.36 -19.55 1.55
N ALA A 64 -0.56 -18.60 2.47
CA ALA A 64 -1.30 -18.84 3.70
C ALA A 64 -2.77 -19.18 3.42
N ALA A 65 -3.41 -18.45 2.49
CA ALA A 65 -4.78 -18.74 2.07
C ALA A 65 -4.89 -20.16 1.48
N ALA A 66 -4.00 -20.53 0.54
CA ALA A 66 -3.97 -21.87 -0.02
C ALA A 66 -3.67 -22.95 1.06
N GLY A 67 -2.72 -22.69 1.96
CA GLY A 67 -2.32 -23.58 3.04
C GLY A 67 -3.43 -23.82 4.08
N SER A 68 -4.35 -22.88 4.24
CA SER A 68 -5.57 -23.06 5.05
C SER A 68 -6.67 -23.88 4.38
N GLY A 69 -6.43 -24.34 3.14
CA GLY A 69 -7.35 -25.16 2.36
C GLY A 69 -8.30 -24.35 1.46
N LEU A 70 -8.15 -23.02 1.38
CA LEU A 70 -8.92 -22.22 0.43
C LEU A 70 -8.44 -22.47 -1.00
N ILE A 71 -9.39 -22.51 -1.94
CA ILE A 71 -9.08 -22.55 -3.37
C ILE A 71 -9.04 -21.11 -3.86
N ILE A 72 -7.87 -20.69 -4.35
CA ILE A 72 -7.70 -19.35 -4.92
C ILE A 72 -8.40 -19.29 -6.29
N ASP A 73 -9.34 -18.37 -6.45
CA ASP A 73 -10.07 -18.13 -7.70
C ASP A 73 -9.34 -17.12 -8.58
N ARG A 74 -8.88 -16.02 -7.95
CA ARG A 74 -8.30 -14.88 -8.64
C ARG A 74 -7.41 -14.09 -7.71
N LEU A 75 -6.20 -13.78 -8.19
CA LEU A 75 -5.39 -12.67 -7.73
C LEU A 75 -5.45 -11.57 -8.81
N GLY A 76 -5.76 -10.34 -8.41
CA GLY A 76 -5.71 -9.17 -9.29
C GLY A 76 -4.85 -8.10 -8.65
N GLU A 77 -3.88 -7.58 -9.40
CA GLU A 77 -3.03 -6.48 -8.98
C GLU A 77 -3.50 -5.20 -9.66
N HIS A 78 -3.51 -4.09 -8.91
CA HIS A 78 -4.04 -2.82 -9.36
C HIS A 78 -2.99 -1.72 -9.18
N THR A 79 -2.83 -0.91 -10.22
CA THR A 79 -1.87 0.20 -10.29
C THR A 79 -2.51 1.54 -9.97
N GLU A 80 -3.84 1.56 -9.73
CA GLU A 80 -4.66 2.76 -9.59
C GLU A 80 -5.39 2.78 -8.25
N ALA A 81 -5.49 3.96 -7.66
CA ALA A 81 -6.27 4.20 -6.44
C ALA A 81 -7.08 5.50 -6.57
N GLU A 82 -8.33 5.45 -6.10
CA GLU A 82 -9.25 6.60 -6.08
C GLU A 82 -9.35 7.28 -4.70
N PHE A 83 -8.80 6.66 -3.65
CA PHE A 83 -8.76 7.29 -2.34
C PHE A 83 -7.63 8.33 -2.25
N PRO A 84 -7.76 9.36 -1.39
CA PRO A 84 -6.66 10.26 -1.08
C PRO A 84 -5.54 9.46 -0.39
N GLY A 85 -4.71 8.81 -1.19
CA GLY A 85 -3.56 8.07 -0.73
C GLY A 85 -2.55 9.02 -0.11
N SER A 86 -1.70 8.47 0.76
CA SER A 86 -0.54 9.15 1.33
C SER A 86 0.21 9.97 0.28
N ARG A 87 0.90 11.05 0.71
CA ARG A 87 1.69 12.05 -0.08
C ARG A 87 2.64 11.49 -1.17
N ILE A 88 2.76 10.18 -1.20
CA ILE A 88 3.62 9.31 -1.97
C ILE A 88 3.02 9.00 -3.35
N LEU A 89 1.69 8.99 -3.54
CA LEU A 89 1.10 8.72 -4.86
C LEU A 89 0.71 10.03 -5.57
N PRO A 90 1.40 10.44 -6.65
CA PRO A 90 0.98 11.59 -7.44
C PRO A 90 -0.38 11.34 -8.08
N GLU A 91 -1.20 12.39 -8.19
CA GLU A 91 -2.46 12.36 -8.93
C GLU A 91 -2.19 12.59 -10.42
N GLY A 92 -2.78 11.74 -11.26
CA GLY A 92 -2.77 11.92 -12.70
C GLY A 92 -3.80 12.96 -13.16
N PRO A 93 -3.73 13.41 -14.42
CA PRO A 93 -4.72 14.34 -15.00
C PRO A 93 -6.16 13.82 -15.00
N ASP A 94 -6.33 12.51 -14.87
CA ASP A 94 -7.60 11.78 -14.81
C ASP A 94 -8.15 11.61 -13.39
N GLY A 95 -7.49 12.21 -12.38
CA GLY A 95 -7.92 12.16 -10.98
C GLY A 95 -7.56 10.86 -10.25
N THR A 96 -6.86 9.93 -10.92
CA THR A 96 -6.43 8.66 -10.29
C THR A 96 -4.99 8.76 -9.79
N ARG A 97 -4.70 8.03 -8.73
CA ARG A 97 -3.37 8.00 -8.10
C ARG A 97 -2.62 6.76 -8.58
N ARG A 98 -1.39 6.93 -9.08
CA ARG A 98 -0.54 5.83 -9.58
C ARG A 98 0.88 5.92 -9.06
N PHE A 99 1.57 4.78 -8.96
CA PHE A 99 2.99 4.75 -8.61
C PHE A 99 3.85 4.64 -9.87
N PRO A 100 4.51 5.72 -10.35
CA PRO A 100 5.36 5.67 -11.54
C PRO A 100 6.68 4.93 -11.27
N PHE A 101 7.06 4.04 -12.19
CA PHE A 101 8.35 3.35 -12.18
C PHE A 101 8.86 3.18 -13.62
N GLY A 102 9.80 4.04 -14.02
CA GLY A 102 10.26 4.09 -15.41
C GLY A 102 9.12 4.52 -16.35
N ASP A 103 8.80 3.66 -17.31
CA ASP A 103 7.73 3.82 -18.30
C ASP A 103 6.43 3.10 -17.91
N THR A 104 6.34 2.54 -16.71
CA THR A 104 5.19 1.78 -16.22
C THR A 104 4.73 2.23 -14.82
N TYR A 105 3.70 1.56 -14.30
CA TYR A 105 3.20 1.75 -12.94
C TYR A 105 3.34 0.47 -12.11
N LEU A 106 3.78 0.60 -10.86
CA LEU A 106 3.84 -0.53 -9.94
C LEU A 106 2.46 -0.84 -9.35
N PRO A 107 2.15 -2.12 -9.07
CA PRO A 107 1.00 -2.47 -8.25
C PRO A 107 1.07 -1.80 -6.87
N ILE A 108 -0.02 -1.15 -6.48
CA ILE A 108 -0.17 -0.49 -5.18
C ILE A 108 -1.25 -1.13 -4.33
N LEU A 109 -2.12 -1.91 -4.95
CA LEU A 109 -3.22 -2.64 -4.33
C LEU A 109 -3.33 -4.01 -4.98
N TYR A 110 -3.96 -4.95 -4.27
CA TYR A 110 -4.35 -6.22 -4.84
C TYR A 110 -5.73 -6.62 -4.33
N SER A 111 -6.39 -7.52 -5.06
CA SER A 111 -7.59 -8.21 -4.64
C SER A 111 -7.36 -9.71 -4.73
N LEU A 112 -7.70 -10.43 -3.66
CA LEU A 112 -7.66 -11.88 -3.63
C LEU A 112 -9.07 -12.42 -3.44
N ARG A 113 -9.52 -13.25 -4.38
CA ARG A 113 -10.76 -14.01 -4.25
C ARG A 113 -10.41 -15.47 -4.03
N ALA A 114 -10.97 -16.05 -2.98
CA ALA A 114 -10.82 -17.46 -2.67
C ALA A 114 -12.16 -18.03 -2.19
N ARG A 115 -12.31 -19.35 -2.32
CA ARG A 115 -13.51 -20.08 -1.91
C ARG A 115 -13.12 -21.27 -1.05
N SER A 116 -13.97 -21.62 -0.09
CA SER A 116 -13.82 -22.86 0.66
C SER A 116 -14.00 -24.06 -0.27
N PRO A 117 -13.32 -25.20 0.00
CA PRO A 117 -13.62 -26.45 -0.68
C PRO A 117 -15.09 -26.78 -0.46
N ARG A 118 -15.78 -27.17 -1.53
CA ARG A 118 -17.14 -27.71 -1.40
C ARG A 118 -17.03 -29.02 -0.61
N ALA A 119 -17.77 -29.15 0.48
CA ALA A 119 -17.91 -30.44 1.15
C ALA A 119 -18.44 -31.45 0.14
N ALA A 120 -17.79 -32.60 0.01
CA ALA A 120 -18.31 -33.69 -0.80
C ALA A 120 -19.69 -34.06 -0.23
N THR A 121 -20.73 -33.91 -1.05
CA THR A 121 -22.04 -34.49 -0.74
C THR A 121 -21.84 -36.00 -0.72
N ALA A 122 -21.93 -36.58 0.47
CA ALA A 122 -21.96 -38.02 0.71
C ALA A 122 -23.25 -38.64 0.17
#